data_AF-A0A2E0R4Q2-F1
#
_entry.id   AF-A0A2E0R4Q2-F1
#
_cell.length_a   1.000
_cell.length_b   1.000
_cell.length_c   1.000
_cell.angle_alpha   90.00
_cell.angle_beta   90.00
_cell.angle_gamma   90.00
#
_symmetry.space_group_name_H-M   'P 1'
#
loop_
_entity.id
_entity.type
_entity.pdbx_description
1 polymer ?
#
loop_
_entity_poly.entity_id
_entity_poly.type
_entity_poly.pdbx_seq_one_letter_code
_entity_poly.pdbx_strand_id
1 'polypeptide(L)'
;MSSVVKGDTGYIELQRTSLEYVVRATLNPDDVNTGKKRFSVLDIDSSVITGDRLDISTVDDSDMELVSGHNYPDGSWYVNVDAAGGLRLFESFDMALEGLAANALALVTPSNPQDLFFKARDNSYRPMAKVTNYEFTTVRELVQTETLGDTFKKQYENGLIQGQGSVTCFWEHRYLLNDPDTRHAVKPEFASYLARLILRLNQGSEFLGKFYLFRERLSSPNNAWYECEAQVTNCAITVPAAGVLEARIDFITNGKFKLKVGAIDAHLLKEDADFVLKEDGSKIFLEDQ
;
A
#
# COMPACT_ATOMS: atom_id res chain seq x y z
N MET A 1 17.51 -24.23 -13.25
CA MET A 1 16.14 -24.73 -12.99
C MET A 1 15.28 -23.53 -12.65
N SER A 2 14.49 -23.04 -13.61
CA SER A 2 13.48 -22.00 -13.38
C SER A 2 12.18 -22.70 -12.94
N SER A 3 11.75 -22.53 -11.69
CA SER A 3 10.44 -23.00 -11.26
C SER A 3 9.38 -22.03 -11.79
N VAL A 4 8.58 -22.46 -12.77
CA VAL A 4 7.39 -21.73 -13.21
C VAL A 4 6.22 -22.30 -12.44
N VAL A 5 5.72 -21.57 -11.45
CA VAL A 5 4.49 -21.93 -10.74
C VAL A 5 3.32 -21.26 -11.45
N LYS A 6 2.46 -22.05 -12.09
CA LYS A 6 1.17 -21.60 -12.62
C LYS A 6 0.10 -21.87 -11.56
N GLY A 7 -0.27 -20.86 -10.79
CA GLY A 7 -1.40 -20.91 -9.88
C GLY A 7 -2.69 -20.54 -10.64
N ASP A 8 -3.51 -21.53 -10.96
CA ASP A 8 -4.86 -21.30 -11.49
C ASP A 8 -5.73 -20.76 -10.34
N THR A 9 -6.29 -19.56 -10.50
CA THR A 9 -6.75 -18.61 -9.45
C THR A 9 -5.64 -17.99 -8.60
N GLY A 10 -4.84 -17.12 -9.22
CA GLY A 10 -3.80 -16.36 -8.53
C GLY A 10 -4.39 -15.40 -7.49
N TYR A 11 -4.24 -15.70 -6.20
CA TYR A 11 -4.59 -14.76 -5.13
C TYR A 11 -3.36 -13.97 -4.71
N ILE A 12 -3.47 -12.64 -4.77
CA ILE A 12 -2.40 -11.70 -4.40
C ILE A 12 -2.95 -10.74 -3.35
N GLU A 13 -2.13 -10.43 -2.35
CA GLU A 13 -2.38 -9.29 -1.47
C GLU A 13 -1.30 -8.25 -1.67
N LEU A 14 -1.72 -6.99 -1.74
CA LEU A 14 -0.85 -5.84 -1.92
C LEU A 14 -0.95 -4.96 -0.70
N GLN A 15 0.19 -4.43 -0.29
CA GLN A 15 0.29 -3.37 0.69
C GLN A 15 0.99 -2.18 0.04
N ARG A 16 0.40 -1.00 0.24
CA ARG A 16 0.96 0.26 -0.22
C ARG A 16 2.16 0.59 0.66
N THR A 17 3.33 0.82 0.07
CA THR A 17 4.51 1.33 0.78
C THR A 17 4.61 2.82 0.53
N SER A 18 4.27 3.62 1.54
CA SER A 18 4.39 5.08 1.48
C SER A 18 5.19 5.63 2.66
N LEU A 19 5.99 4.76 3.29
CA LEU A 19 6.40 4.78 4.69
C LEU A 19 7.16 6.02 5.18
N GLU A 20 7.92 6.69 4.30
CA GLU A 20 8.90 7.69 4.76
C GLU A 20 8.78 9.07 4.10
N TYR A 21 7.98 9.23 3.05
CA TYR A 21 7.87 10.53 2.39
C TYR A 21 6.85 11.42 3.12
N VAL A 22 7.35 12.47 3.76
CA VAL A 22 6.56 13.51 4.40
C VAL A 22 6.65 14.77 3.55
N VAL A 23 5.50 15.25 3.08
CA VAL A 23 5.41 16.57 2.44
C VAL A 23 5.16 17.60 3.52
N ARG A 24 5.99 18.63 3.59
CA ARG A 24 5.70 19.82 4.39
C ARG A 24 5.17 20.91 3.45
N ALA A 25 4.00 21.45 3.74
CA ALA A 25 3.44 22.54 2.95
C ALA A 25 2.64 23.51 3.82
N THR A 26 2.61 24.77 3.41
CA THR A 26 1.80 25.81 4.05
C THR A 26 0.41 25.82 3.42
N LEU A 27 -0.63 25.68 4.24
CA LEU A 27 -2.02 25.83 3.86
C LEU A 27 -2.45 27.28 4.08
N ASN A 28 -2.68 28.02 2.99
CA ASN A 28 -3.23 29.37 3.06
C ASN A 28 -4.76 29.35 3.05
N PRO A 29 -5.43 30.41 3.54
CA PRO A 29 -6.89 30.52 3.45
C PRO A 29 -7.42 30.35 2.01
N ASP A 30 -6.69 30.89 1.02
CA ASP A 30 -7.07 30.83 -0.40
C ASP A 30 -6.91 29.43 -1.03
N ASP A 31 -6.15 28.55 -0.38
CA ASP A 31 -5.93 27.18 -0.83
C ASP A 31 -7.14 26.28 -0.55
N VAL A 32 -8.09 26.73 0.28
CA VAL A 32 -9.27 25.96 0.69
C VAL A 32 -10.55 26.51 0.04
N ASN A 33 -11.19 25.67 -0.76
CA ASN A 33 -12.51 25.93 -1.30
C ASN A 33 -13.57 25.11 -0.55
N THR A 34 -14.19 25.74 0.46
CA THR A 34 -15.22 25.11 1.31
C THR A 34 -16.46 24.69 0.53
N GLY A 35 -16.90 25.49 -0.45
CA GLY A 35 -18.07 25.19 -1.29
C GLY A 35 -17.89 23.94 -2.16
N LYS A 36 -16.67 23.68 -2.64
CA LYS A 36 -16.31 22.47 -3.42
C LYS A 36 -15.71 21.36 -2.55
N LYS A 37 -15.59 21.58 -1.24
CA LYS A 37 -14.92 20.70 -0.25
C LYS A 37 -13.56 20.23 -0.73
N ARG A 38 -12.77 21.17 -1.23
CA ARG A 38 -11.48 20.89 -1.88
C ARG A 38 -10.41 21.81 -1.35
N PHE A 39 -9.20 21.30 -1.18
CA PHE A 39 -8.02 22.11 -0.92
C PHE A 39 -6.86 21.69 -1.82
N SER A 40 -5.84 22.53 -1.93
CA SER A 40 -4.60 22.21 -2.66
C SER A 40 -3.44 22.87 -1.97
N VAL A 41 -2.34 22.16 -1.77
CA VAL A 41 -1.10 22.74 -1.26
C VAL A 41 0.03 22.44 -2.25
N LEU A 42 1.13 23.17 -2.16
CA LEU A 42 2.27 22.96 -3.04
C LEU A 42 2.83 21.53 -2.87
N ASP A 43 3.31 20.93 -3.97
CA ASP A 43 4.05 19.65 -4.03
C ASP A 43 3.31 18.38 -3.56
N ILE A 44 2.04 18.46 -3.16
CA ILE A 44 1.27 17.30 -2.69
C ILE A 44 0.67 16.45 -3.82
N ASP A 45 0.35 17.08 -4.95
CA ASP A 45 -0.36 16.48 -6.09
C ASP A 45 0.45 15.36 -6.77
N SER A 46 1.77 15.49 -6.80
CA SER A 46 2.72 14.50 -7.32
C SER A 46 3.02 13.35 -6.35
N SER A 47 2.65 13.51 -5.09
CA SER A 47 3.04 12.65 -3.97
C SER A 47 1.91 11.77 -3.46
N VAL A 48 0.67 12.18 -3.73
CA VAL A 48 -0.55 11.56 -3.21
C VAL A 48 -1.39 11.04 -4.37
N ILE A 49 -2.00 9.87 -4.22
CA ILE A 49 -2.98 9.37 -5.19
C ILE A 49 -4.31 9.06 -4.52
N THR A 50 -5.36 9.06 -5.35
CA THR A 50 -6.71 8.71 -4.90
C THR A 50 -6.75 7.35 -4.22
N GLY A 51 -7.32 7.31 -3.02
CA GLY A 51 -7.46 6.16 -2.15
C GLY A 51 -6.38 6.07 -1.06
N ASP A 52 -5.35 6.92 -1.08
CA ASP A 52 -4.37 6.96 0.01
C ASP A 52 -5.03 7.42 1.30
N ARG A 53 -4.49 6.95 2.43
CA ARG A 53 -4.81 7.48 3.74
C ARG A 53 -3.69 8.42 4.15
N LEU A 54 -4.00 9.70 4.30
CA LEU A 54 -3.04 10.71 4.73
C LEU A 54 -3.23 11.00 6.21
N ASP A 55 -2.12 10.98 6.94
CA ASP A 55 -1.95 11.63 8.22
C ASP A 55 -1.53 13.07 7.95
N ILE A 56 -2.32 14.00 8.46
CA ILE A 56 -2.07 15.44 8.36
C ILE A 56 -1.90 15.96 9.77
N SER A 57 -0.82 16.67 10.04
CA SER A 57 -0.58 17.30 11.33
C SER A 57 -0.02 18.70 11.17
N THR A 58 -0.31 19.59 12.11
CA THR A 58 0.36 20.89 12.19
C THR A 58 1.83 20.73 12.57
N VAL A 59 2.67 21.67 12.14
CA VAL A 59 4.10 21.68 12.50
C VAL A 59 4.33 22.26 13.90
N ASP A 60 3.43 23.13 14.35
CA ASP A 60 3.53 23.89 15.60
C ASP A 60 2.65 23.35 16.73
N ASP A 61 2.05 22.16 16.55
CA ASP A 61 1.10 21.52 17.46
C ASP A 61 -0.17 22.36 17.76
N SER A 62 -0.47 23.39 16.95
CA SER A 62 -1.76 24.10 17.01
C SER A 62 -2.90 23.28 16.43
N ASP A 63 -4.15 23.58 16.80
CA ASP A 63 -5.32 22.89 16.22
C ASP A 63 -5.38 23.11 14.70
N MET A 64 -5.57 22.02 13.95
CA MET A 64 -5.58 22.08 12.48
C MET A 64 -6.91 22.60 11.94
N GLU A 65 -6.89 23.77 11.30
CA GLU A 65 -8.06 24.42 10.72
C GLU A 65 -8.27 24.01 9.25
N LEU A 66 -8.58 22.74 9.02
CA LEU A 66 -8.87 22.21 7.68
C LEU A 66 -10.22 21.48 7.59
N VAL A 67 -10.57 20.69 8.60
CA VAL A 67 -11.79 19.86 8.62
C VAL A 67 -12.79 20.43 9.63
N SER A 68 -14.04 20.60 9.21
CA SER A 68 -15.09 21.14 10.07
C SER A 68 -15.34 20.24 11.27
N GLY A 69 -15.31 20.82 12.48
CA GLY A 69 -15.54 20.10 13.73
C GLY A 69 -14.31 19.32 14.25
N HIS A 70 -13.15 19.49 13.63
CA HIS A 70 -11.89 18.92 14.11
C HIS A 70 -11.13 19.94 14.96
N ASN A 71 -10.85 19.60 16.22
CA ASN A 71 -10.19 20.48 17.20
C ASN A 71 -8.95 19.78 17.77
N TYR A 72 -8.10 19.27 16.89
CA TYR A 72 -6.86 18.58 17.24
C TYR A 72 -5.76 19.01 16.26
N PRO A 73 -4.48 18.91 16.64
CA PRO A 73 -3.37 19.25 15.76
C PRO A 73 -3.16 18.25 14.62
N ASP A 74 -3.72 17.04 14.74
CA ASP A 74 -3.50 15.94 13.81
C ASP A 74 -4.79 15.18 13.48
N GLY A 75 -4.83 14.62 12.26
CA GLY A 75 -5.87 13.67 11.89
C GLY A 75 -5.53 12.85 10.66
N SER A 76 -6.34 11.82 10.42
CA SER A 76 -6.10 10.83 9.38
C SER A 76 -7.32 10.60 8.51
N TRP A 77 -7.21 10.84 7.21
CA TRP A 77 -8.34 10.70 6.26
C TRP A 77 -7.94 10.04 4.95
N TYR A 78 -8.93 9.44 4.28
CA TYR A 78 -8.74 8.98 2.91
C TYR A 78 -8.88 10.13 1.92
N VAL A 79 -8.11 10.11 0.85
CA VAL A 79 -8.04 11.24 -0.09
C VAL A 79 -8.44 10.87 -1.50
N ASN A 80 -9.10 11.81 -2.19
CA ASN A 80 -9.32 11.77 -3.63
C ASN A 80 -8.60 12.96 -4.26
N VAL A 81 -7.80 12.70 -5.28
CA VAL A 81 -7.19 13.70 -6.16
C VAL A 81 -8.13 13.91 -7.33
N ASP A 82 -8.65 15.13 -7.49
CA ASP A 82 -9.54 15.49 -8.59
C ASP A 82 -8.77 15.76 -9.89
N ALA A 83 -9.50 15.92 -11.00
CA ALA A 83 -8.89 16.15 -12.31
C ALA A 83 -8.08 17.46 -12.43
N ALA A 84 -8.26 18.40 -11.48
CA ALA A 84 -7.50 19.64 -11.41
C ALA A 84 -6.34 19.56 -10.40
N GLY A 85 -6.05 18.37 -9.85
CA GLY A 85 -4.99 18.14 -8.86
C GLY A 85 -5.36 18.54 -7.43
N GLY A 86 -6.61 18.96 -7.17
CA GLY A 86 -7.04 19.31 -5.83
C GLY A 86 -7.49 18.10 -5.02
N LEU A 87 -7.33 18.19 -3.70
CA LEU A 87 -7.60 17.11 -2.76
C LEU A 87 -8.97 17.25 -2.09
N ARG A 88 -9.65 16.12 -1.92
CA ARG A 88 -10.84 15.98 -1.06
C ARG A 88 -10.60 14.91 -0.01
N LEU A 89 -11.09 15.14 1.21
CA LEU A 89 -10.95 14.21 2.34
C LEU A 89 -12.24 13.41 2.57
N PHE A 90 -12.10 12.14 2.97
CA PHE A 90 -13.19 11.20 3.20
C PHE A 90 -12.91 10.33 4.43
N GLU A 91 -13.98 9.84 5.07
CA GLU A 91 -13.90 8.93 6.21
C GLU A 91 -13.57 7.49 5.81
N SER A 92 -13.94 7.09 4.59
CA SER A 92 -13.76 5.72 4.10
C SER A 92 -13.06 5.67 2.75
N PHE A 93 -12.33 4.57 2.54
CA PHE A 93 -11.63 4.27 1.30
C PHE A 93 -12.58 4.25 0.08
N ASP A 94 -13.77 3.66 0.24
CA ASP A 94 -14.75 3.56 -0.84
C ASP A 94 -15.21 4.93 -1.33
N MET A 95 -15.54 5.82 -0.39
CA MET A 95 -15.95 7.19 -0.73
C MET A 95 -14.82 7.97 -1.39
N ALA A 96 -13.57 7.74 -0.97
CA ALA A 96 -12.41 8.34 -1.60
C ALA A 96 -12.18 7.83 -3.03
N LEU A 97 -12.46 6.56 -3.33
CA LEU A 97 -12.40 6.05 -4.70
C LEU A 97 -13.51 6.63 -5.58
N GLU A 98 -14.73 6.78 -5.05
CA GLU A 98 -15.85 7.40 -5.78
C GLU A 98 -15.64 8.90 -6.03
N GLY A 99 -15.03 9.61 -5.08
CA GLY A 99 -14.67 11.02 -5.22
C GLY A 99 -15.85 11.99 -5.24
N LEU A 100 -17.05 11.56 -4.85
CA LEU A 100 -18.27 12.37 -4.87
C LEU A 100 -18.19 13.50 -3.83
N ALA A 101 -18.35 14.75 -4.28
CA ALA A 101 -18.32 15.92 -3.40
C ALA A 101 -19.40 15.88 -2.29
N ALA A 102 -20.53 15.19 -2.53
CA ALA A 102 -21.57 15.00 -1.52
C ALA A 102 -21.03 14.28 -0.27
N ASN A 103 -20.19 13.26 -0.46
CA ASN A 103 -19.64 12.40 0.59
C ASN A 103 -18.31 12.92 1.17
N ALA A 104 -17.72 13.95 0.56
CA ALA A 104 -16.49 14.56 1.07
C ALA A 104 -16.74 15.27 2.41
N LEU A 105 -15.73 15.27 3.27
CA LEU A 105 -15.75 15.99 4.54
C LEU A 105 -15.91 17.50 4.31
N ALA A 106 -16.67 18.15 5.17
CA ALA A 106 -16.79 19.60 5.14
C ALA A 106 -15.45 20.22 5.57
N LEU A 107 -14.94 21.15 4.76
CA LEU A 107 -13.70 21.86 5.05
C LEU A 107 -14.01 23.21 5.71
N VAL A 108 -13.03 23.72 6.46
CA VAL A 108 -13.02 25.07 7.04
C VAL A 108 -11.81 25.80 6.47
N THR A 109 -11.99 27.08 6.16
CA THR A 109 -10.89 27.95 5.74
C THR A 109 -10.09 28.36 6.99
N PRO A 110 -8.76 28.17 7.01
CA PRO A 110 -7.96 28.57 8.14
C PRO A 110 -7.98 30.09 8.31
N SER A 111 -7.92 30.54 9.56
CA SER A 111 -7.92 31.95 9.96
C SER A 111 -6.59 32.65 9.64
N ASN A 112 -5.50 31.90 9.70
CA ASN A 112 -4.14 32.32 9.33
C ASN A 112 -3.46 31.16 8.56
N PRO A 113 -2.42 31.43 7.76
CA PRO A 113 -1.64 30.36 7.14
C PRO A 113 -1.10 29.36 8.18
N GLN A 114 -1.28 28.06 7.93
CA GLN A 114 -0.81 26.99 8.79
C GLN A 114 0.20 26.10 8.08
N ASP A 115 1.32 25.81 8.72
CA ASP A 115 2.28 24.82 8.21
C ASP A 115 1.83 23.42 8.60
N LEU A 116 1.70 22.53 7.61
CA LEU A 116 1.22 21.16 7.78
C LEU A 116 2.24 20.14 7.26
N PHE A 117 2.32 19.01 7.95
CA PHE A 117 2.93 17.78 7.48
C PHE A 117 1.86 16.86 6.90
N PHE A 118 2.14 16.31 5.73
CA PHE A 118 1.32 15.29 5.07
C PHE A 118 2.14 14.03 4.92
N LYS A 119 1.69 12.95 5.56
CA LYS A 119 2.33 11.64 5.49
C LYS A 119 1.32 10.60 5.06
N ALA A 120 1.60 9.88 3.98
CA ALA A 120 0.77 8.74 3.62
C ALA A 120 1.01 7.59 4.60
N ARG A 121 -0.06 7.13 5.25
CA ARG A 121 -0.02 6.04 6.24
C ARG A 121 -0.01 4.69 5.53
N ASP A 122 0.71 3.74 6.13
CA ASP A 122 0.67 2.34 5.73
C ASP A 122 -0.75 1.81 5.72
N ASN A 123 -1.14 1.33 4.54
CA ASN A 123 -2.36 0.57 4.39
C ASN A 123 -2.10 -0.86 4.85
N SER A 124 -3.14 -1.56 5.29
CA SER A 124 -3.05 -3.01 5.51
C SER A 124 -2.91 -3.76 4.18
N TYR A 125 -2.46 -5.01 4.23
CA TYR A 125 -2.55 -5.92 3.08
C TYR A 125 -4.00 -6.04 2.62
N ARG A 126 -4.23 -5.86 1.32
CA ARG A 126 -5.55 -5.96 0.69
C ARG A 126 -5.51 -6.88 -0.52
N PRO A 127 -6.56 -7.69 -0.75
CA PRO A 127 -6.62 -8.57 -1.92
C PRO A 127 -6.60 -7.76 -3.20
N MET A 128 -5.87 -8.20 -4.22
CA MET A 128 -5.94 -7.63 -5.56
C MET A 128 -7.16 -8.19 -6.29
N ALA A 129 -8.00 -7.32 -6.84
CA ALA A 129 -9.20 -7.71 -7.57
C ALA A 129 -8.86 -8.46 -8.88
N LYS A 130 -9.59 -9.55 -9.13
CA LYS A 130 -9.66 -10.22 -10.45
C LYS A 130 -8.32 -10.52 -11.13
N VAL A 131 -7.36 -11.03 -10.36
CA VAL A 131 -6.10 -11.55 -10.89
C VAL A 131 -6.36 -12.83 -11.68
N THR A 132 -5.95 -12.83 -12.94
CA THR A 132 -6.08 -13.98 -13.85
C THR A 132 -4.89 -14.90 -13.72
N ASN A 133 -3.69 -14.32 -13.71
CA ASN A 133 -2.44 -15.05 -13.59
C ASN A 133 -1.36 -14.13 -13.03
N TYR A 134 -0.37 -14.70 -12.36
CA TYR A 134 0.88 -14.03 -12.08
C TYR A 134 2.03 -14.99 -12.28
N GLU A 135 3.16 -14.46 -12.70
CA GLU A 135 4.42 -15.17 -12.82
C GLU A 135 5.52 -14.36 -12.17
N PHE A 136 6.47 -15.05 -11.54
CA PHE A 136 7.71 -14.41 -11.11
C PHE A 136 8.86 -15.38 -11.34
N THR A 137 10.01 -14.82 -11.65
CA THR A 137 11.27 -15.53 -11.80
C THR A 137 12.25 -14.92 -10.82
N THR A 138 12.84 -15.75 -9.98
CA THR A 138 13.98 -15.34 -9.15
C THR A 138 15.27 -15.74 -9.85
N VAL A 139 16.21 -14.80 -9.88
CA VAL A 139 17.56 -15.01 -10.36
C VAL A 139 18.50 -14.66 -9.22
N ARG A 140 19.48 -15.53 -9.00
CA ARG A 140 20.60 -15.21 -8.12
C ARG A 140 21.73 -14.67 -8.99
N GLU A 141 22.16 -13.44 -8.71
CA GLU A 141 23.34 -12.90 -9.34
C GLU A 141 24.58 -13.64 -8.81
N LEU A 142 25.35 -14.25 -9.72
CA LEU A 142 26.58 -14.96 -9.40
C LEU A 142 27.75 -14.05 -9.77
N VAL A 143 28.46 -13.53 -8.78
CA VAL A 143 29.71 -12.79 -8.99
C VAL A 143 30.87 -13.78 -8.95
N GLN A 144 31.65 -13.81 -10.02
CA GLN A 144 32.80 -14.70 -10.17
C GLN A 144 33.96 -14.22 -9.28
N THR A 145 34.25 -14.95 -8.21
CA THR A 145 35.26 -14.60 -7.18
C THR A 145 36.50 -15.50 -7.26
N GLU A 146 36.94 -15.84 -8.47
CA GLU A 146 38.02 -16.82 -8.69
C GLU A 146 39.39 -16.43 -8.08
N THR A 147 39.57 -15.17 -7.66
CA THR A 147 40.84 -14.65 -7.12
C THR A 147 40.83 -14.30 -5.63
N LEU A 148 39.72 -14.48 -4.90
CA LEU A 148 39.61 -14.06 -3.49
C LEU A 148 39.50 -15.27 -2.54
N GLY A 149 40.22 -15.25 -1.41
CA GLY A 149 40.36 -16.40 -0.50
C GLY A 149 39.04 -16.93 0.08
N ASP A 150 39.02 -18.23 0.42
CA ASP A 150 37.81 -19.03 0.73
C ASP A 150 36.93 -18.51 1.88
N THR A 151 37.47 -17.68 2.77
CA THR A 151 36.71 -17.04 3.86
C THR A 151 35.84 -15.87 3.37
N PHE A 152 36.23 -15.17 2.30
CA PHE A 152 35.46 -14.08 1.68
C PHE A 152 34.39 -14.58 0.70
N LYS A 153 34.59 -15.77 0.11
CA LYS A 153 33.59 -16.41 -0.77
C LYS A 153 32.27 -16.67 -0.03
N LYS A 154 32.33 -17.20 1.19
CA LYS A 154 31.12 -17.54 1.98
C LYS A 154 30.32 -16.32 2.46
N GLN A 155 30.95 -15.15 2.62
CA GLN A 155 30.24 -13.92 3.00
C GLN A 155 29.57 -13.24 1.80
N TYR A 156 30.10 -13.43 0.58
CA TYR A 156 29.62 -12.79 -0.64
C TYR A 156 28.70 -13.69 -1.50
N GLU A 157 28.74 -15.02 -1.31
CA GLU A 157 27.80 -16.00 -1.89
C GLU A 157 26.35 -15.87 -1.37
N ASN A 158 26.13 -15.05 -0.34
CA ASN A 158 24.79 -14.61 0.10
C ASN A 158 24.19 -13.55 -0.85
N GLY A 159 24.61 -13.58 -2.13
CA GLY A 159 24.36 -12.58 -3.15
C GLY A 159 22.91 -12.16 -3.29
N LEU A 160 22.76 -10.93 -3.79
CA LEU A 160 21.49 -10.25 -4.03
C LEU A 160 20.58 -11.16 -4.86
N ILE A 161 19.46 -11.58 -4.28
CA ILE A 161 18.40 -12.28 -4.99
C ILE A 161 17.55 -11.21 -5.64
N GLN A 162 17.59 -11.12 -6.96
CA GLN A 162 16.72 -10.25 -7.74
C GLN A 162 15.65 -11.10 -8.42
N GLY A 163 14.42 -10.68 -8.29
CA GLY A 163 13.27 -11.27 -8.95
C GLY A 163 12.64 -10.28 -9.92
N GLN A 164 12.04 -10.80 -10.97
CA GLN A 164 11.11 -10.03 -11.80
C GLN A 164 9.83 -10.83 -11.95
N GLY A 165 8.71 -10.13 -12.05
CA GLY A 165 7.41 -10.78 -12.23
C GLY A 165 6.45 -9.96 -13.07
N SER A 166 5.38 -10.64 -13.47
CA SER A 166 4.28 -10.06 -14.22
C SER A 166 2.97 -10.53 -13.61
N VAL A 167 2.03 -9.60 -13.41
CA VAL A 167 0.64 -9.89 -13.01
C VAL A 167 -0.28 -9.52 -14.15
N THR A 168 -1.20 -10.41 -14.51
CA THR A 168 -2.30 -10.14 -15.43
C THR A 168 -3.60 -10.18 -14.65
N CYS A 169 -4.40 -9.12 -14.79
CA CYS A 169 -5.68 -8.96 -14.10
C CYS A 169 -6.68 -8.20 -14.99
N PHE A 170 -7.96 -8.31 -14.67
CA PHE A 170 -8.96 -7.47 -15.34
C PHE A 170 -8.87 -6.02 -14.85
N TRP A 171 -9.02 -5.08 -15.78
CA TRP A 171 -8.98 -3.66 -15.43
C TRP A 171 -10.26 -3.25 -14.70
N GLU A 172 -10.07 -2.82 -13.46
CA GLU A 172 -11.12 -2.23 -12.64
C GLU A 172 -10.59 -0.98 -11.94
N HIS A 173 -11.50 -0.05 -11.65
CA HIS A 173 -11.17 1.24 -11.02
C HIS A 173 -12.15 1.64 -9.92
N ARG A 174 -13.21 0.85 -9.71
CA ARG A 174 -14.24 1.15 -8.72
C ARG A 174 -14.89 -0.11 -8.21
N TYR A 175 -15.37 -0.02 -6.99
CA TYR A 175 -16.24 -1.03 -6.39
C TYR A 175 -17.62 -1.01 -7.05
N LEU A 176 -18.17 -2.19 -7.38
CA LEU A 176 -19.56 -2.35 -7.78
C LEU A 176 -20.30 -3.09 -6.66
N LEU A 177 -21.47 -2.58 -6.27
CA LEU A 177 -22.22 -3.04 -5.10
C LEU A 177 -22.62 -4.54 -5.12
N ASN A 178 -22.51 -5.20 -6.27
CA ASN A 178 -22.90 -6.59 -6.49
C ASN A 178 -21.76 -7.46 -7.06
N ASP A 179 -20.51 -7.02 -6.95
CA ASP A 179 -19.40 -7.81 -7.46
C ASP A 179 -19.12 -9.00 -6.52
N PRO A 180 -19.06 -10.25 -7.00
CA PRO A 180 -18.83 -11.43 -6.17
C PRO A 180 -17.52 -11.36 -5.34
N ASP A 181 -16.53 -10.58 -5.79
CA ASP A 181 -15.24 -10.40 -5.08
C ASP A 181 -15.37 -9.49 -3.84
N THR A 182 -16.53 -8.84 -3.66
CA THR A 182 -16.78 -7.92 -2.54
C THR A 182 -17.33 -8.60 -1.29
N ARG A 183 -17.43 -9.94 -1.33
CA ARG A 183 -17.85 -10.76 -0.19
C ARG A 183 -16.73 -10.95 0.85
N HIS A 184 -15.52 -10.46 0.56
CA HIS A 184 -14.43 -10.45 1.52
C HIS A 184 -14.60 -9.30 2.52
N ALA A 185 -14.33 -9.56 3.81
CA ALA A 185 -14.41 -8.57 4.88
C ALA A 185 -13.44 -7.38 4.67
N VAL A 186 -12.43 -7.56 3.80
CA VAL A 186 -11.46 -6.55 3.40
C VAL A 186 -11.70 -6.19 1.94
N LYS A 187 -11.95 -4.90 1.68
CA LYS A 187 -12.13 -4.32 0.34
C LYS A 187 -10.86 -4.52 -0.51
N PRO A 188 -10.98 -4.97 -1.78
CA PRO A 188 -9.83 -5.22 -2.63
C PRO A 188 -9.15 -3.93 -3.14
N GLU A 189 -7.88 -4.07 -3.53
CA GLU A 189 -7.12 -3.11 -4.33
C GLU A 189 -7.33 -3.40 -5.82
N PHE A 190 -7.36 -2.35 -6.63
CA PHE A 190 -7.71 -2.43 -8.05
C PHE A 190 -6.49 -2.30 -8.96
N ALA A 191 -6.57 -2.82 -10.19
CA ALA A 191 -5.53 -2.64 -11.22
C ALA A 191 -5.20 -1.16 -11.46
N SER A 192 -6.19 -0.26 -11.34
CA SER A 192 -6.00 1.18 -11.44
C SER A 192 -5.03 1.76 -10.41
N TYR A 193 -4.89 1.12 -9.24
CA TYR A 193 -3.93 1.55 -8.22
C TYR A 193 -2.49 1.32 -8.69
N LEU A 194 -2.15 0.11 -9.17
CA LEU A 194 -0.83 -0.21 -9.71
C LEU A 194 -0.49 0.66 -10.93
N ALA A 195 -1.49 0.95 -11.77
CA ALA A 195 -1.33 1.88 -12.91
C ALA A 195 -1.10 3.34 -12.48
N ARG A 196 -1.52 3.73 -11.28
CA ARG A 196 -1.23 5.04 -10.71
C ARG A 196 0.12 5.07 -10.01
N LEU A 197 0.56 3.97 -9.43
CA LEU A 197 1.89 3.88 -8.80
C LEU A 197 3.02 4.20 -9.78
N ILE A 198 2.96 3.66 -11.01
CA ILE A 198 4.00 3.94 -12.02
C ILE A 198 4.04 5.42 -12.43
N LEU A 199 2.97 6.19 -12.20
CA LEU A 199 2.89 7.61 -12.49
C LEU A 199 3.45 8.49 -11.36
N ARG A 200 3.76 7.92 -10.19
CA ARG A 200 4.36 8.68 -9.08
C ARG A 200 5.82 8.97 -9.39
N LEU A 201 6.13 10.26 -9.60
CA LEU A 201 7.49 10.72 -9.89
C LEU A 201 8.37 10.79 -8.62
N ASN A 202 7.79 11.11 -7.46
CA ASN A 202 8.56 11.45 -6.25
C ASN A 202 8.68 10.31 -5.23
N GLN A 203 7.62 9.51 -5.03
CA GLN A 203 7.59 8.47 -4.00
C GLN A 203 8.03 7.08 -4.50
N GLY A 204 8.35 6.96 -5.80
CA GLY A 204 8.60 5.68 -6.44
C GLY A 204 7.31 4.86 -6.62
N SER A 205 7.47 3.69 -7.23
CA SER A 205 6.37 2.80 -7.60
C SER A 205 6.43 1.47 -6.84
N GLU A 206 6.77 1.56 -5.55
CA GLU A 206 7.00 0.41 -4.68
C GLU A 206 5.70 -0.12 -4.07
N PHE A 207 5.69 -1.41 -3.78
CA PHE A 207 4.65 -2.11 -3.05
C PHE A 207 5.22 -3.35 -2.35
N LEU A 208 4.58 -3.78 -1.26
CA LEU A 208 4.80 -5.10 -0.70
C LEU A 208 3.71 -6.04 -1.21
N GLY A 209 4.11 -7.19 -1.73
CA GLY A 209 3.21 -8.20 -2.28
C GLY A 209 3.32 -9.53 -1.55
N LYS A 210 2.17 -10.15 -1.28
CA LYS A 210 2.05 -11.57 -0.93
C LYS A 210 1.43 -12.32 -2.10
N PHE A 211 2.20 -13.20 -2.72
CA PHE A 211 1.81 -14.00 -3.87
C PHE A 211 1.56 -15.43 -3.41
N TYR A 212 0.29 -15.84 -3.32
CA TYR A 212 -0.09 -17.12 -2.73
C TYR A 212 -0.02 -18.24 -3.74
N LEU A 213 0.85 -19.22 -3.48
CA LEU A 213 0.92 -20.48 -4.22
C LEU A 213 -0.27 -21.38 -3.87
N PHE A 214 -0.62 -21.38 -2.59
CA PHE A 214 -1.77 -22.08 -2.05
C PHE A 214 -2.35 -21.26 -0.91
N ARG A 215 -3.68 -21.09 -0.93
CA ARG A 215 -4.42 -20.39 0.10
C ARG A 215 -5.70 -21.14 0.43
N GLU A 216 -5.89 -21.44 1.71
CA GLU A 216 -7.09 -22.09 2.21
C GLU A 216 -7.93 -21.11 3.05
N ARG A 217 -7.44 -20.76 4.23
CA ARG A 217 -8.01 -19.78 5.17
C ARG A 217 -6.86 -19.09 5.88
N LEU A 218 -7.04 -17.84 6.32
CA LEU A 218 -5.94 -17.03 6.91
C LEU A 218 -5.18 -17.74 8.04
N SER A 219 -5.87 -18.49 8.89
CA SER A 219 -5.30 -19.24 10.02
C SER A 219 -4.78 -20.63 9.65
N SER A 220 -4.85 -21.03 8.38
CA SER A 220 -4.43 -22.37 7.96
C SER A 220 -2.90 -22.43 7.91
N PRO A 221 -2.26 -23.43 8.54
CA PRO A 221 -0.83 -23.65 8.42
C PRO A 221 -0.42 -24.10 7.00
N ASN A 222 -1.39 -24.47 6.16
CA ASN A 222 -1.15 -24.94 4.80
C ASN A 222 -0.92 -23.81 3.80
N ASN A 223 -1.17 -22.55 4.18
CA ASN A 223 -0.94 -21.44 3.26
C ASN A 223 0.55 -21.36 2.91
N ALA A 224 0.84 -21.17 1.63
CA ALA A 224 2.19 -20.96 1.13
C ALA A 224 2.20 -19.75 0.20
N TRP A 225 3.06 -18.77 0.48
CA TRP A 225 3.15 -17.55 -0.31
C TRP A 225 4.57 -17.03 -0.41
N TYR A 226 4.88 -16.36 -1.51
CA TYR A 226 6.05 -15.51 -1.61
C TYR A 226 5.71 -14.12 -1.09
N GLU A 227 6.51 -13.62 -0.16
CA GLU A 227 6.48 -12.24 0.29
C GLU A 227 7.63 -11.50 -0.36
N CYS A 228 7.31 -10.43 -1.08
CA CYS A 228 8.31 -9.60 -1.72
C CYS A 228 8.05 -8.10 -1.63
N GLU A 229 9.14 -7.36 -1.56
CA GLU A 229 9.18 -5.93 -1.82
C GLU A 229 9.53 -5.72 -3.28
N ALA A 230 8.67 -5.00 -3.99
CA ALA A 230 8.73 -4.87 -5.43
C ALA A 230 8.41 -3.46 -5.90
N GLN A 231 8.99 -3.10 -7.03
CA GLN A 231 8.75 -1.85 -7.73
C GLN A 231 8.13 -2.16 -9.09
N VAL A 232 7.00 -1.54 -9.40
CA VAL A 232 6.38 -1.64 -10.73
C VAL A 232 7.28 -0.94 -11.75
N THR A 233 7.59 -1.63 -12.84
CA THR A 233 8.40 -1.12 -13.95
C THR A 233 7.58 -0.81 -15.19
N ASN A 234 6.45 -1.49 -15.36
CA ASN A 234 5.55 -1.29 -16.49
C ASN A 234 4.10 -1.57 -16.10
N CYS A 235 3.18 -0.79 -16.67
CA CYS A 235 1.75 -1.07 -16.62
C CYS A 235 1.16 -0.90 -18.02
N ALA A 236 0.79 -2.02 -18.64
CA ALA A 236 0.15 -2.04 -19.95
C ALA A 236 -1.35 -2.31 -19.81
N ILE A 237 -2.17 -1.41 -20.36
CA ILE A 237 -3.63 -1.53 -20.37
C ILE A 237 -4.07 -1.86 -21.80
N THR A 238 -4.77 -2.97 -21.98
CA THR A 238 -5.30 -3.40 -23.27
C THR A 238 -6.81 -3.16 -23.32
N VAL A 239 -7.24 -2.36 -24.29
CA VAL A 239 -8.66 -2.06 -24.54
C VAL A 239 -9.05 -2.66 -25.89
N PRO A 240 -9.58 -3.90 -25.93
CA PRO A 240 -9.98 -4.52 -27.19
C PRO A 240 -11.28 -3.88 -27.72
N ALA A 241 -11.49 -3.94 -29.06
CA ALA A 241 -12.71 -3.44 -29.70
C ALA A 241 -13.98 -4.21 -29.27
N ALA A 242 -13.81 -5.45 -28.84
CA ALA A 242 -14.82 -6.27 -28.17
C ALA A 242 -14.11 -7.17 -27.15
N GLY A 243 -14.60 -7.25 -25.91
CA GLY A 243 -14.01 -8.06 -24.85
C GLY A 243 -13.91 -7.31 -23.51
N VAL A 244 -13.16 -7.88 -22.58
CA VAL A 244 -12.90 -7.30 -21.25
C VAL A 244 -11.60 -6.49 -21.33
N LEU A 245 -11.53 -5.40 -20.57
CA LEU A 245 -10.28 -4.64 -20.42
C LEU A 245 -9.33 -5.42 -19.53
N GLU A 246 -8.08 -5.53 -19.97
CA GLU A 246 -7.03 -6.27 -19.25
C GLU A 246 -5.88 -5.35 -18.90
N ALA A 247 -5.29 -5.58 -17.74
CA ALA A 247 -4.10 -4.88 -17.28
C ALA A 247 -2.99 -5.88 -16.98
N ARG A 248 -1.83 -5.62 -17.57
CA ARG A 248 -0.59 -6.34 -17.30
C ARG A 248 0.35 -5.41 -16.54
N ILE A 249 0.80 -5.85 -15.37
CA ILE A 249 1.73 -5.12 -14.53
C ILE A 249 3.02 -5.92 -14.45
N ASP A 250 4.13 -5.33 -14.88
CA ASP A 250 5.46 -5.92 -14.71
C ASP A 250 6.18 -5.21 -13.56
N PHE A 251 6.91 -5.97 -12.75
CA PHE A 251 7.59 -5.48 -11.56
C PHE A 251 8.95 -6.18 -11.36
N ILE A 252 9.84 -5.50 -10.66
CA ILE A 252 11.12 -6.05 -10.18
C ILE A 252 11.11 -6.07 -8.66
N THR A 253 11.76 -7.05 -8.04
CA THR A 253 11.88 -7.13 -6.58
C THR A 253 13.18 -6.44 -6.16
N ASN A 254 13.08 -5.40 -5.37
CA ASN A 254 14.20 -4.58 -4.92
C ASN A 254 14.56 -4.79 -3.44
N GLY A 255 13.91 -5.74 -2.76
CA GLY A 255 14.13 -6.00 -1.34
C GLY A 255 13.98 -7.45 -0.94
N LYS A 256 13.38 -7.68 0.23
CA LYS A 256 13.22 -9.04 0.78
C LYS A 256 12.39 -9.88 -0.19
N PHE A 257 12.85 -11.08 -0.51
CA PHE A 257 12.07 -12.08 -1.24
C PHE A 257 12.13 -13.40 -0.47
N LYS A 258 11.00 -13.82 0.12
CA LYS A 258 10.95 -15.00 1.00
C LYS A 258 9.73 -15.85 0.72
N LEU A 259 9.94 -17.16 0.59
CA LEU A 259 8.86 -18.14 0.67
C LEU A 259 8.48 -18.33 2.13
N LYS A 260 7.21 -18.12 2.46
CA LYS A 260 6.61 -18.37 3.77
C LYS A 260 5.57 -19.47 3.65
N VAL A 261 5.49 -20.30 4.69
CA VAL A 261 4.47 -21.33 4.86
C VAL A 261 3.94 -21.21 6.28
N GLY A 262 2.63 -21.25 6.46
CA GLY A 262 2.01 -21.21 7.78
C GLY A 262 0.75 -20.36 7.87
N ALA A 263 0.26 -20.20 9.09
CA ALA A 263 -0.82 -19.27 9.36
C ALA A 263 -0.30 -17.82 9.27
N ILE A 264 -1.17 -16.92 8.85
CA ILE A 264 -0.87 -15.48 8.87
C ILE A 264 -1.31 -14.96 10.22
N ASP A 265 -0.34 -14.67 11.08
CA ASP A 265 -0.63 -13.99 12.34
C ASP A 265 -1.08 -12.56 12.07
N ALA A 266 -2.28 -12.22 12.53
CA ALA A 266 -2.90 -10.91 12.29
C ALA A 266 -2.32 -9.79 13.17
N HIS A 267 -1.39 -10.11 14.07
CA HIS A 267 -0.84 -9.17 15.04
C HIS A 267 0.68 -9.35 15.15
N LEU A 268 1.43 -8.28 14.88
CA LEU A 268 2.73 -8.12 15.50
C LEU A 268 2.47 -7.97 16.99
N LEU A 269 3.01 -8.90 17.80
CA LEU A 269 3.11 -8.68 19.24
C LEU A 269 3.94 -7.41 19.41
N LYS A 270 3.27 -6.30 19.78
CA LYS A 270 3.94 -5.11 20.24
C LYS A 270 4.55 -5.47 21.59
N GLU A 271 5.82 -5.84 21.56
CA GLU A 271 6.66 -5.97 22.73
C GLU A 271 6.95 -4.55 23.21
N ASP A 272 5.97 -3.91 23.85
CA ASP A 272 6.23 -2.70 24.62
C ASP A 272 5.21 -2.53 25.75
N ALA A 273 5.76 -2.42 26.97
CA ALA A 273 5.17 -2.30 28.30
C ALA A 273 4.53 -3.57 28.95
N ASP A 274 5.41 -4.30 29.66
CA ASP A 274 5.20 -4.98 30.97
C ASP A 274 4.39 -6.26 31.15
N PHE A 275 3.91 -6.95 30.11
CA PHE A 275 3.33 -8.29 30.32
C PHE A 275 3.71 -9.32 29.25
N VAL A 276 4.47 -10.34 29.64
CA VAL A 276 4.67 -11.57 28.86
C VAL A 276 3.44 -12.46 29.03
N LEU A 277 2.61 -12.55 27.99
CA LEU A 277 1.58 -13.57 27.90
C LEU A 277 2.20 -14.84 27.30
N LYS A 278 2.22 -15.93 28.07
CA LYS A 278 2.47 -17.26 27.51
C LYS A 278 1.28 -17.70 26.67
N GLU A 279 1.56 -18.45 25.61
CA GLU A 279 0.62 -19.02 24.63
C GLU A 279 -0.46 -19.97 25.22
N ASP A 280 -0.48 -20.18 26.54
CA ASP A 280 -1.45 -21.02 27.26
C ASP A 280 -2.25 -20.26 28.36
N GLY A 281 -2.38 -18.93 28.24
CA GLY A 281 -3.36 -18.15 29.00
C GLY A 281 -3.21 -18.08 30.54
N SER A 282 -2.13 -18.60 31.10
CA SER A 282 -1.84 -18.55 32.55
C SER A 282 -0.80 -17.48 32.90
N LYS A 283 -1.08 -16.70 33.96
CA LYS A 283 -0.23 -15.60 34.43
C LYS A 283 0.85 -16.12 35.39
N ILE A 284 2.09 -15.67 35.21
CA ILE A 284 3.20 -15.86 36.16
C ILE A 284 3.39 -14.55 36.90
N PHE A 285 3.31 -14.58 38.24
CA PHE A 285 3.72 -13.45 39.08
C PHE A 285 5.24 -13.50 39.25
N LEU A 286 5.93 -12.39 38.96
CA LEU A 286 7.29 -12.14 39.41
C LEU A 286 7.18 -11.28 40.68
N GLU A 287 7.76 -11.75 41.78
CA GLU A 287 7.88 -10.97 43.01
C GLU A 287 8.91 -9.86 42.80
N ASP A 288 8.52 -8.62 43.12
CA ASP A 288 9.39 -7.45 43.16
C ASP A 288 10.52 -7.65 44.18
N GLN A 289 11.76 -7.41 43.75
CA GLN A 289 12.85 -6.91 44.61
C GLN A 289 13.36 -5.60 44.08
#